data_AF-A0A9E5BLD3-F1
#
_entry.id   AF-A0A9E5BLD3-F1
#
_cell.length_a   1.000
_cell.length_b   1.000
_cell.length_c   1.000
_cell.angle_alpha   90.00
_cell.angle_beta   90.00
_cell.angle_gamma   90.00
#
_symmetry.space_group_name_H-M   'P 1'
#
loop_
_entity.id
_entity.type
_entity.pdbx_description
1 polymer ?
#
loop_
_entity_poly.entity_id
_entity_poly.type
_entity_poly.pdbx_seq_one_letter_code
_entity_poly.pdbx_strand_id
1 'polypeptide(L)'
;MDTLIPILLGLLILGVGALIYLYSTQKNSGATSVNQDLLVQDLRAQIKALQVSLQNEQDLKTKALQRVSAAEAIAESSKSQLAEAQSSNAIGLAQVRADSEKNIAELKVAFSKMSTDVLKGMAPDVTKEVATKVEPLISQVTTALESYRQTMQQSILGQDQAIAAVNSQMSQMAEATKLLSSSTNDFTAVLKSSQHRGKWGEQTLRNVVDSAGMSSLCDYSEQVSTDDTRPDLIVRIPVNRCVIIDSKVPEFDVAL
;
A
#
# COMPACT_ATOMS: atom_id res chain seq x y z
N MET A 1 20.07 -36.61 98.85
CA MET A 1 19.05 -35.82 98.12
C MET A 1 19.73 -34.96 97.06
N ASP A 2 20.86 -35.41 96.49
CA ASP A 2 21.85 -34.51 95.87
C ASP A 2 22.02 -34.71 94.35
N THR A 3 21.24 -35.60 93.73
CA THR A 3 21.32 -35.90 92.29
C THR A 3 20.13 -35.38 91.47
N LEU A 4 19.07 -34.86 92.12
CA LEU A 4 17.87 -34.34 91.45
C LEU A 4 18.01 -32.88 90.97
N ILE A 5 18.78 -32.05 91.67
CA ILE A 5 18.99 -30.63 91.35
C ILE A 5 19.71 -30.40 90.00
N PRO A 6 20.81 -31.11 89.65
CA PRO A 6 21.50 -30.86 88.38
C PRO A 6 20.70 -31.31 87.14
N ILE A 7 19.85 -32.33 87.27
CA ILE A 7 19.01 -32.83 86.17
C ILE A 7 17.91 -31.82 85.82
N LEU A 8 17.32 -31.18 86.83
CA LEU A 8 16.26 -30.17 86.66
C LEU A 8 16.81 -28.88 86.03
N LEU A 9 18.05 -28.51 86.37
CA LEU A 9 18.75 -27.36 85.79
C LEU A 9 19.15 -27.59 84.33
N GLY A 10 19.57 -28.81 83.98
CA GLY A 10 19.85 -29.20 82.60
C GLY A 10 18.60 -29.18 81.69
N LEU A 11 17.46 -29.65 82.22
CA LEU A 11 16.18 -29.60 81.50
C LEU A 11 15.69 -28.17 81.27
N LEU A 12 15.92 -27.26 82.22
CA LEU A 12 15.54 -25.86 82.08
C LEU A 12 16.39 -25.12 81.04
N ILE A 13 17.70 -25.40 80.98
CA ILE A 13 18.60 -24.82 79.96
C ILE A 13 18.25 -25.34 78.56
N LEU A 14 17.94 -26.63 78.42
CA LEU A 14 17.46 -27.22 77.15
C LEU A 14 16.11 -26.64 76.72
N GLY A 15 15.19 -26.45 77.66
CA GLY A 15 13.89 -25.83 77.40
C GLY A 15 14.02 -24.38 76.93
N VAL A 16 14.85 -23.57 77.60
CA VAL A 16 15.11 -22.17 77.20
C VAL A 16 15.86 -22.10 75.86
N GLY A 17 16.82 -23.00 75.62
CA GLY A 17 17.52 -23.10 74.34
C GLY A 17 16.58 -23.44 73.18
N ALA A 18 15.65 -24.38 73.37
CA ALA A 18 14.64 -24.73 72.38
C ALA A 18 13.66 -23.57 72.11
N LEU A 19 13.31 -22.82 73.16
CA LEU A 19 12.40 -21.67 73.06
C LEU A 19 13.04 -20.49 72.31
N ILE A 20 14.33 -20.21 72.58
CA ILE A 20 15.12 -19.22 71.83
C ILE A 20 15.31 -19.66 70.37
N TYR A 21 15.59 -20.94 70.14
CA TYR A 21 15.73 -21.48 68.78
C TYR A 21 14.43 -21.33 67.98
N LEU A 22 13.28 -21.74 68.55
CA LEU A 22 11.97 -21.57 67.92
C LEU A 22 11.64 -20.10 67.65
N TYR A 23 11.89 -19.22 68.63
CA TYR A 23 11.65 -17.78 68.47
C TYR A 23 12.55 -17.15 67.39
N SER A 24 13.80 -17.62 67.26
CA SER A 24 14.72 -17.16 66.22
C SER A 24 14.30 -17.64 64.82
N THR A 25 13.80 -18.87 64.69
CA THR A 25 13.31 -19.41 63.41
C THR A 25 12.01 -18.75 62.94
N GLN A 26 11.16 -18.32 63.87
CA GLN A 26 9.91 -17.64 63.55
C GLN A 26 10.13 -16.19 63.10
N LYS A 27 11.14 -15.49 63.66
CA LYS A 27 11.44 -14.09 63.32
C LYS A 27 12.23 -13.92 62.02
N ASN A 28 13.04 -14.91 61.63
CA ASN A 28 13.88 -14.84 60.41
C ASN A 28 13.20 -15.38 59.13
N SER A 29 12.07 -16.09 59.25
CA SER A 29 11.36 -16.67 58.10
C SER A 29 10.42 -15.69 57.39
N GLY A 30 10.09 -14.54 58.01
CA GLY A 30 9.17 -13.55 57.44
C GLY A 30 9.82 -12.53 56.49
N ALA A 31 11.13 -12.24 56.62
CA ALA A 31 11.80 -11.24 55.79
C ALA A 31 12.36 -11.81 54.47
N THR A 32 12.70 -13.11 54.46
CA THR A 32 13.26 -13.80 53.29
C THR A 32 12.16 -14.26 52.32
N SER A 33 11.02 -14.72 52.83
CA SER A 33 9.86 -15.12 52.00
C SER A 33 9.23 -13.94 51.27
N VAL A 34 9.09 -12.78 51.92
CA VAL A 34 8.49 -11.57 51.33
C VAL A 34 9.31 -11.04 50.14
N ASN A 35 10.64 -11.04 50.22
CA ASN A 35 11.50 -10.65 49.09
C ASN A 35 11.46 -11.66 47.94
N GLN A 36 11.34 -12.95 48.25
CA GLN A 36 11.27 -14.02 47.26
C GLN A 36 9.92 -14.00 46.52
N ASP A 37 8.83 -13.72 47.22
CA ASP A 37 7.50 -13.56 46.64
C ASP A 37 7.39 -12.31 45.76
N LEU A 38 8.00 -11.18 46.17
CA LEU A 38 8.07 -9.96 45.37
C LEU A 38 8.85 -10.17 44.05
N LEU A 39 9.98 -10.89 44.10
CA LEU A 39 10.77 -11.21 42.92
C LEU A 39 10.00 -12.15 41.97
N VAL A 40 9.30 -13.15 42.50
CA VAL A 40 8.45 -14.07 41.72
C VAL A 40 7.27 -13.32 41.12
N GLN A 41 6.70 -12.34 41.82
CA GLN A 41 5.62 -11.51 41.31
C GLN A 41 6.08 -10.59 40.18
N ASP A 42 7.27 -9.99 40.29
CA ASP A 42 7.86 -9.18 39.24
C ASP A 42 8.24 -10.01 38.01
N LEU A 43 8.86 -11.18 38.18
CA LEU A 43 9.13 -12.11 37.07
C LEU A 43 7.84 -12.54 36.36
N ARG A 44 6.77 -12.84 37.11
CA ARG A 44 5.46 -13.17 36.54
C ARG A 44 4.86 -11.99 35.78
N ALA A 45 5.03 -10.77 36.28
CA ALA A 45 4.58 -9.56 35.59
C ALA A 45 5.35 -9.35 34.28
N GLN A 46 6.68 -9.52 34.29
CA GLN A 46 7.52 -9.44 33.09
C GLN A 46 7.19 -10.52 32.07
N ILE A 47 7.02 -11.78 32.48
CA ILE A 47 6.61 -12.88 31.58
C ILE A 47 5.24 -12.59 30.97
N LYS A 48 4.30 -12.07 31.76
CA LYS A 48 2.97 -11.70 31.28
C LYS A 48 3.02 -10.55 30.28
N ALA A 49 3.85 -9.53 30.55
CA ALA A 49 4.07 -8.43 29.61
C ALA A 49 4.75 -8.91 28.32
N LEU A 50 5.70 -9.85 28.42
CA LEU A 50 6.38 -10.44 27.27
C LEU A 50 5.43 -11.32 26.43
N GLN A 51 4.54 -12.08 27.07
CA GLN A 51 3.48 -12.81 26.36
C GLN A 51 2.51 -11.87 25.64
N VAL A 52 2.11 -10.77 26.27
CA VAL A 52 1.21 -9.79 25.67
C VAL A 52 1.87 -9.11 24.46
N SER A 53 3.14 -8.73 24.56
CA SER A 53 3.88 -8.14 23.43
C SER A 53 4.05 -9.12 22.26
N LEU A 54 4.42 -10.37 22.54
CA LEU A 54 4.50 -11.41 21.51
C LEU A 54 3.14 -11.65 20.83
N GLN A 55 2.06 -11.67 21.60
CA GLN A 55 0.72 -11.89 21.08
C GLN A 55 0.24 -10.71 20.22
N ASN A 56 0.60 -9.47 20.59
CA ASN A 56 0.34 -8.29 19.77
C ASN A 56 1.11 -8.33 18.45
N GLU A 57 2.39 -8.74 18.48
CA GLU A 57 3.21 -8.86 17.27
C GLU A 57 2.68 -9.94 16.32
N GLN A 58 2.23 -11.07 16.86
CA GLN A 58 1.58 -12.13 16.08
C GLN A 58 0.26 -11.67 15.48
N ASP A 59 -0.56 -10.91 16.22
CA ASP A 59 -1.84 -10.36 15.73
C ASP A 59 -1.63 -9.29 14.66
N LEU A 60 -0.56 -8.48 14.77
CA LEU A 60 -0.17 -7.55 13.72
C LEU A 60 0.29 -8.28 12.46
N LYS A 61 1.09 -9.34 12.61
CA LYS A 61 1.58 -10.15 11.48
C LYS A 61 0.45 -10.88 10.76
N THR A 62 -0.52 -11.46 11.48
CA THR A 62 -1.68 -12.11 10.87
C THR A 62 -2.55 -11.10 10.12
N LYS A 63 -2.78 -9.90 10.69
CA LYS A 63 -3.48 -8.82 10.00
C LYS A 63 -2.74 -8.32 8.76
N ALA A 64 -1.41 -8.19 8.81
CA ALA A 64 -0.60 -7.82 7.67
C ALA A 64 -0.70 -8.88 6.55
N LEU A 65 -0.54 -10.16 6.90
CA LEU A 65 -0.66 -11.26 5.95
C LEU A 65 -2.07 -11.35 5.32
N GLN A 66 -3.12 -11.10 6.11
CA GLN A 66 -4.50 -11.02 5.62
C GLN A 66 -4.71 -9.83 4.66
N ARG A 67 -4.08 -8.68 4.92
CA ARG A 67 -4.14 -7.53 4.00
C ARG A 67 -3.41 -7.80 2.70
N VAL A 68 -2.26 -8.47 2.76
CA VAL A 68 -1.49 -8.87 1.57
C VAL A 68 -2.28 -9.87 0.72
N SER A 69 -2.81 -10.94 1.31
CA SER A 69 -3.60 -11.93 0.55
C SER A 69 -4.91 -11.35 0.02
N ALA A 70 -5.55 -10.44 0.75
CA ALA A 70 -6.71 -9.71 0.26
C ALA A 70 -6.35 -8.78 -0.91
N ALA A 71 -5.24 -8.05 -0.82
CA ALA A 71 -4.75 -7.19 -1.90
C ALA A 71 -4.37 -8.00 -3.15
N GLU A 72 -3.72 -9.16 -2.98
CA GLU A 72 -3.40 -10.09 -4.06
C GLU A 72 -4.66 -10.68 -4.71
N ALA A 73 -5.67 -11.06 -3.91
CA ALA A 73 -6.97 -11.54 -4.43
C ALA A 73 -7.72 -10.44 -5.22
N ILE A 74 -7.63 -9.19 -4.77
CA ILE A 74 -8.19 -8.03 -5.49
C ILE A 74 -7.40 -7.77 -6.78
N ALA A 75 -6.07 -7.87 -6.75
CA ALA A 75 -5.22 -7.71 -7.92
C ALA A 75 -5.50 -8.80 -8.97
N GLU A 76 -5.61 -10.06 -8.57
CA GLU A 76 -5.88 -11.16 -9.50
C GLU A 76 -7.32 -11.10 -10.05
N SER A 77 -8.32 -10.77 -9.22
CA SER A 77 -9.69 -10.59 -9.69
C SER A 77 -9.84 -9.40 -10.64
N SER A 78 -9.19 -8.27 -10.37
CA SER A 78 -9.20 -7.12 -11.28
C SER A 78 -8.51 -7.44 -12.61
N LYS A 79 -7.40 -8.20 -12.59
CA LYS A 79 -6.72 -8.68 -13.80
C LYS A 79 -7.59 -9.63 -14.60
N SER A 80 -8.29 -10.56 -13.93
CA SER A 80 -9.25 -11.46 -14.57
C SER A 80 -10.42 -10.70 -15.21
N GLN A 81 -10.98 -9.72 -14.51
CA GLN A 81 -12.07 -8.87 -15.02
C GLN A 81 -11.62 -8.03 -16.22
N LEU A 82 -10.40 -7.50 -16.20
CA LEU A 82 -9.82 -6.78 -17.35
C LEU A 82 -9.67 -7.70 -18.57
N ALA A 83 -9.18 -8.92 -18.37
CA ALA A 83 -9.03 -9.90 -19.44
C ALA A 83 -10.40 -10.34 -20.03
N GLU A 84 -11.40 -10.57 -19.17
CA GLU A 84 -12.77 -10.86 -19.62
C GLU A 84 -13.39 -9.67 -20.36
N ALA A 85 -13.25 -8.45 -19.84
CA ALA A 85 -13.75 -7.25 -20.48
C ALA A 85 -13.09 -7.02 -21.85
N GLN A 86 -11.77 -7.22 -21.96
CA GLN A 86 -11.05 -7.13 -23.23
C GLN A 86 -11.50 -8.20 -24.23
N SER A 87 -11.65 -9.45 -23.79
CA SER A 87 -12.12 -10.55 -24.64
C SER A 87 -13.56 -10.30 -25.12
N SER A 88 -14.45 -9.91 -24.21
CA SER A 88 -15.84 -9.52 -24.50
C SER A 88 -15.91 -8.38 -25.53
N ASN A 89 -15.09 -7.34 -25.36
CA ASN A 89 -15.08 -6.19 -26.26
C ASN A 89 -14.52 -6.58 -27.65
N ALA A 90 -13.50 -7.43 -27.70
CA ALA A 90 -12.96 -7.96 -28.95
C ALA A 90 -14.00 -8.83 -29.71
N ILE A 91 -14.74 -9.68 -29.00
CA ILE A 91 -15.82 -10.50 -29.57
C ILE A 91 -16.96 -9.60 -30.06
N GLY A 92 -17.38 -8.61 -29.27
CA GLY A 92 -18.40 -7.64 -29.64
C GLY A 92 -18.03 -6.85 -30.90
N LEU A 93 -16.79 -6.38 -31.00
CA LEU A 93 -16.27 -5.70 -32.18
C LEU A 93 -16.25 -6.62 -33.41
N ALA A 94 -15.83 -7.87 -33.25
CA ALA A 94 -15.83 -8.85 -34.34
C ALA A 94 -17.25 -9.16 -34.83
N GLN A 95 -18.22 -9.27 -33.91
CA GLN A 95 -19.61 -9.54 -34.24
C GLN A 95 -20.28 -8.35 -34.93
N VAL A 96 -20.06 -7.12 -34.44
CA VAL A 96 -20.55 -5.91 -35.11
C VAL A 96 -19.97 -5.78 -36.53
N ARG A 97 -18.69 -6.14 -36.72
CA ARG A 97 -18.06 -6.18 -38.06
C ARG A 97 -18.74 -7.22 -38.95
N ALA A 98 -18.89 -8.45 -38.48
CA ALA A 98 -19.53 -9.53 -39.23
C ALA A 98 -20.99 -9.20 -39.61
N ASP A 99 -21.76 -8.67 -38.67
CA ASP A 99 -23.15 -8.27 -38.89
C ASP A 99 -23.22 -7.09 -39.87
N SER A 100 -22.31 -6.12 -39.77
CA SER A 100 -22.27 -4.99 -40.71
C SER A 100 -21.94 -5.43 -42.14
N GLU A 101 -20.99 -6.36 -42.32
CA GLU A 101 -20.64 -6.90 -43.63
C GLU A 101 -21.78 -7.72 -44.22
N LYS A 102 -22.42 -8.55 -43.41
CA LYS A 102 -23.59 -9.33 -43.82
C LYS A 102 -24.75 -8.43 -44.23
N ASN A 103 -25.05 -7.41 -43.43
CA ASN A 103 -26.11 -6.45 -43.73
C ASN A 103 -25.84 -5.67 -45.02
N ILE A 104 -24.59 -5.24 -45.26
CA ILE A 104 -24.21 -4.58 -46.52
C ILE A 104 -24.37 -5.54 -47.71
N ALA A 105 -23.97 -6.80 -47.57
CA ALA A 105 -24.11 -7.80 -48.62
C ALA A 105 -25.58 -8.10 -48.94
N GLU A 106 -26.41 -8.30 -47.91
CA GLU A 106 -27.85 -8.54 -48.05
C GLU A 106 -28.57 -7.32 -48.66
N LEU A 107 -28.25 -6.10 -48.22
CA LEU A 107 -28.80 -4.88 -48.83
C LEU A 107 -28.43 -4.78 -50.30
N LYS A 108 -27.19 -5.09 -50.68
CA LYS A 108 -26.76 -5.08 -52.08
C LYS A 108 -27.52 -6.10 -52.94
N VAL A 109 -27.73 -7.31 -52.42
CA VAL A 109 -28.49 -8.36 -53.12
C VAL A 109 -29.97 -8.00 -53.22
N ALA A 110 -30.59 -7.55 -52.13
CA ALA A 110 -31.98 -7.13 -52.09
C ALA A 110 -32.23 -5.96 -53.06
N PHE A 111 -31.30 -4.99 -53.09
CA PHE A 111 -31.36 -3.87 -54.01
C PHE A 111 -31.24 -4.32 -55.47
N SER A 112 -30.24 -5.15 -55.80
CA SER A 112 -30.08 -5.68 -57.16
C SER A 112 -31.31 -6.46 -57.62
N LYS A 113 -31.92 -7.24 -56.74
CA LYS A 113 -33.15 -7.99 -57.03
C LYS A 113 -34.33 -7.05 -57.28
N MET A 114 -34.53 -6.07 -56.39
CA MET A 114 -35.61 -5.07 -56.52
C MET A 114 -35.46 -4.21 -57.78
N SER A 115 -34.24 -3.77 -58.11
CA SER A 115 -33.98 -3.06 -59.37
C SER A 115 -34.28 -3.93 -60.60
N THR A 116 -33.91 -5.22 -60.57
CA THR A 116 -34.17 -6.14 -61.69
C THR A 116 -35.67 -6.42 -61.85
N ASP A 117 -36.41 -6.58 -60.77
CA ASP A 117 -37.85 -6.81 -60.79
C ASP A 117 -38.63 -5.57 -61.24
N VAL A 118 -38.24 -4.37 -60.78
CA VAL A 118 -38.79 -3.10 -61.25
C VAL A 118 -38.52 -2.89 -62.74
N LEU A 119 -37.31 -3.21 -63.22
CA LEU A 119 -36.95 -3.11 -64.64
C LEU A 119 -37.67 -4.14 -65.53
N LYS A 120 -38.00 -5.33 -65.02
CA LYS A 120 -38.77 -6.35 -65.75
C LYS A 120 -40.27 -6.08 -65.79
N GLY A 121 -40.82 -5.37 -64.80
CA GLY A 121 -42.26 -5.07 -64.70
C GLY A 121 -42.73 -3.86 -65.52
N MET A 122 -41.81 -3.05 -66.07
CA MET A 122 -42.13 -1.81 -66.79
C MET A 122 -41.84 -1.95 -68.30
N ALA A 123 -42.78 -1.53 -69.15
CA ALA A 123 -42.72 -1.61 -70.61
C ALA A 123 -41.47 -0.90 -71.21
N PRO A 124 -40.99 -1.33 -72.40
CA PRO A 124 -39.70 -0.91 -72.97
C PRO A 124 -39.55 0.59 -73.31
N ASP A 125 -40.62 1.40 -73.30
CA ASP A 125 -40.53 2.86 -73.48
C ASP A 125 -40.33 3.64 -72.16
N VAL A 126 -40.67 3.06 -71.01
CA VAL A 126 -40.50 3.68 -69.68
C VAL A 126 -39.10 3.42 -69.12
N THR A 127 -38.39 2.42 -69.63
CA THR A 127 -37.04 2.06 -69.20
C THR A 127 -36.00 3.14 -69.48
N LYS A 128 -36.15 3.97 -70.52
CA LYS A 128 -35.25 5.12 -70.77
C LYS A 128 -35.44 6.27 -69.78
N GLU A 129 -36.68 6.58 -69.42
CA GLU A 129 -37.00 7.68 -68.48
C GLU A 129 -36.75 7.27 -67.01
N VAL A 130 -36.98 5.99 -66.69
CA VAL A 130 -36.67 5.44 -65.36
C VAL A 130 -35.17 5.19 -65.21
N ALA A 131 -34.46 4.69 -66.22
CA ALA A 131 -32.99 4.57 -66.14
C ALA A 131 -32.34 5.94 -65.89
N THR A 132 -32.75 6.99 -66.61
CA THR A 132 -32.21 8.35 -66.40
C THR A 132 -32.55 8.95 -65.02
N LYS A 133 -33.66 8.56 -64.38
CA LYS A 133 -34.02 9.01 -63.02
C LYS A 133 -33.50 8.12 -61.88
N VAL A 134 -33.32 6.82 -62.11
CA VAL A 134 -32.91 5.84 -61.10
C VAL A 134 -31.39 5.68 -61.04
N GLU A 135 -30.69 5.79 -62.17
CA GLU A 135 -29.22 5.74 -62.23
C GLU A 135 -28.53 6.79 -61.33
N PRO A 136 -28.97 8.06 -61.26
CA PRO A 136 -28.41 9.00 -60.30
C PRO A 136 -28.74 8.63 -58.84
N LEU A 137 -29.88 7.99 -58.55
CA LEU A 137 -30.19 7.51 -57.20
C LEU A 137 -29.34 6.30 -56.81
N ILE A 138 -29.09 5.38 -57.74
CA ILE A 138 -28.16 4.25 -57.54
C ILE A 138 -26.76 4.80 -57.25
N SER A 139 -26.30 5.73 -58.08
CA SER A 139 -25.01 6.39 -57.91
C SER A 139 -24.89 7.09 -56.54
N GLN A 140 -25.94 7.81 -56.11
CA GLN A 140 -25.98 8.44 -54.79
C GLN A 140 -25.94 7.41 -53.65
N VAL A 141 -26.66 6.29 -53.76
CA VAL A 141 -26.64 5.22 -52.74
C VAL A 141 -25.29 4.52 -52.70
N THR A 142 -24.67 4.22 -53.84
CA THR A 142 -23.31 3.64 -53.87
C THR A 142 -22.29 4.60 -53.29
N THR A 143 -22.38 5.89 -53.59
CA THR A 143 -21.49 6.91 -53.04
C THR A 143 -21.68 7.06 -51.52
N ALA A 144 -22.93 7.03 -51.05
CA ALA A 144 -23.25 7.08 -49.63
C ALA A 144 -22.75 5.83 -48.87
N LEU A 145 -22.90 4.64 -49.46
CA LEU A 145 -22.37 3.39 -48.92
C LEU A 145 -20.84 3.40 -48.86
N GLU A 146 -20.17 3.90 -49.89
CA GLU A 146 -18.71 4.01 -49.91
C GLU A 146 -18.21 4.99 -48.84
N SER A 147 -18.85 6.16 -48.74
CA SER A 147 -18.57 7.15 -47.69
C SER A 147 -18.80 6.60 -46.28
N TYR A 148 -19.89 5.84 -46.09
CA TYR A 148 -20.16 5.16 -44.82
C TYR A 148 -19.08 4.11 -44.50
N ARG A 149 -18.70 3.28 -45.49
CA ARG A 149 -17.65 2.26 -45.33
C ARG A 149 -16.31 2.90 -44.97
N GLN A 150 -15.97 4.02 -45.60
CA GLN A 150 -14.76 4.78 -45.30
C GLN A 150 -14.80 5.40 -43.89
N THR A 151 -15.93 5.99 -43.49
CA THR A 151 -16.11 6.55 -42.15
C THR A 151 -16.04 5.48 -41.07
N MET A 152 -16.62 4.30 -41.33
CA MET A 152 -16.56 3.13 -40.45
C MET A 152 -15.11 2.64 -40.27
N GLN A 153 -14.35 2.52 -41.37
CA GLN A 153 -12.94 2.16 -41.31
C GLN A 153 -12.11 3.18 -40.52
N GLN A 154 -12.34 4.48 -40.74
CA GLN A 154 -11.67 5.54 -39.98
C GLN A 154 -12.02 5.49 -38.49
N SER A 155 -13.30 5.26 -38.15
CA SER A 155 -13.75 5.13 -36.77
C SER A 155 -13.09 3.94 -36.06
N ILE A 156 -13.00 2.79 -36.74
CA ILE A 156 -12.30 1.60 -36.25
C ILE A 156 -10.82 1.92 -35.96
N LEU A 157 -10.12 2.54 -36.91
CA LEU A 157 -8.72 2.92 -36.73
C LEU A 157 -8.53 3.91 -35.58
N GLY A 158 -9.44 4.87 -35.43
CA GLY A 158 -9.43 5.82 -34.32
C GLY A 158 -9.66 5.14 -32.97
N GLN A 159 -10.53 4.13 -32.93
CA GLN A 159 -10.80 3.36 -31.70
C GLN A 159 -9.60 2.49 -31.31
N ASP A 160 -8.95 1.83 -32.28
CA ASP A 160 -7.73 1.04 -32.04
C ASP A 160 -6.60 1.94 -31.51
N GLN A 161 -6.44 3.14 -32.07
CA GLN A 161 -5.47 4.14 -31.58
C GLN A 161 -5.78 4.62 -30.16
N ALA A 162 -7.06 4.87 -29.84
CA ALA A 162 -7.47 5.28 -28.50
C ALA A 162 -7.19 4.18 -27.46
N ILE A 163 -7.49 2.92 -27.78
CA ILE A 163 -7.19 1.76 -26.92
C ILE A 163 -5.68 1.62 -26.73
N ALA A 164 -4.88 1.78 -27.79
CA ALA A 164 -3.42 1.76 -27.69
C ALA A 164 -2.87 2.87 -26.78
N ALA A 165 -3.40 4.09 -26.89
CA ALA A 165 -3.02 5.22 -26.04
C ALA A 165 -3.35 4.96 -24.55
N VAL A 166 -4.55 4.44 -24.27
CA VAL A 166 -4.96 4.07 -22.90
C VAL A 166 -4.06 2.99 -22.32
N ASN A 167 -3.77 1.93 -23.09
CA ASN A 167 -2.86 0.86 -22.66
C ASN A 167 -1.45 1.39 -22.37
N SER A 168 -0.94 2.31 -23.20
CA SER A 168 0.36 2.96 -22.97
C SER A 168 0.36 3.77 -21.67
N GLN A 169 -0.69 4.56 -21.42
CA GLN A 169 -0.81 5.36 -20.20
C GLN A 169 -0.93 4.48 -18.96
N MET A 170 -1.67 3.37 -19.04
CA MET A 170 -1.78 2.40 -17.95
C MET A 170 -0.43 1.73 -17.66
N SER A 171 0.35 1.39 -18.69
CA SER A 171 1.71 0.87 -18.52
C SER A 171 2.63 1.88 -17.84
N GLN A 172 2.59 3.15 -18.24
CA GLN A 172 3.37 4.21 -17.61
C GLN A 172 2.98 4.40 -16.14
N MET A 173 1.69 4.33 -15.82
CA MET A 173 1.21 4.43 -14.44
C MET A 173 1.63 3.23 -13.59
N ALA A 174 1.63 2.02 -14.16
CA ALA A 174 2.13 0.82 -13.51
C ALA A 174 3.64 0.94 -13.22
N GLU A 175 4.42 1.47 -14.16
CA GLU A 175 5.85 1.71 -13.99
C GLU A 175 6.14 2.78 -12.93
N ALA A 176 5.40 3.90 -12.94
CA ALA A 176 5.50 4.94 -11.92
C ALA A 176 5.15 4.40 -10.52
N THR A 177 4.13 3.54 -10.40
CA THR A 177 3.74 2.90 -9.14
C THR A 177 4.85 1.96 -8.64
N LYS A 178 5.47 1.20 -9.55
CA LYS A 178 6.61 0.32 -9.22
C LYS A 178 7.81 1.13 -8.74
N LEU A 179 8.13 2.24 -9.42
CA LEU A 179 9.22 3.13 -9.05
C LEU A 179 8.97 3.77 -7.67
N LEU A 180 7.74 4.22 -7.42
CA LEU A 180 7.33 4.79 -6.13
C LEU A 180 7.44 3.74 -5.02
N SER A 181 6.98 2.52 -5.25
CA SER A 181 7.12 1.41 -4.29
C SER A 181 8.59 1.11 -4.01
N SER A 182 9.45 1.04 -5.04
CA SER A 182 10.89 0.85 -4.87
C SER A 182 11.52 1.98 -4.05
N SER A 183 11.23 3.24 -4.42
CA SER A 183 11.77 4.41 -3.71
C SER A 183 11.30 4.48 -2.25
N THR A 184 10.06 4.05 -1.99
CA THR A 184 9.51 3.96 -0.63
C THR A 184 10.18 2.84 0.17
N ASN A 185 10.48 1.70 -0.46
CA ASN A 185 11.22 0.61 0.17
C ASN A 185 12.66 1.03 0.49
N ASP A 186 13.33 1.70 -0.46
CA ASP A 186 14.68 2.25 -0.27
C ASP A 186 14.68 3.29 0.86
N PHE A 187 13.69 4.19 0.87
CA PHE A 187 13.51 5.17 1.94
C PHE A 187 13.27 4.50 3.30
N THR A 188 12.44 3.46 3.35
CA THR A 188 12.20 2.68 4.58
C THR A 188 13.49 1.99 5.04
N ALA A 189 14.29 1.45 4.12
CA ALA A 189 15.57 0.82 4.43
C ALA A 189 16.59 1.84 4.99
N VAL A 190 16.63 3.05 4.45
CA VAL A 190 17.41 4.18 4.96
C VAL A 190 17.01 4.49 6.40
N LEU A 191 15.69 4.61 6.67
CA LEU A 191 15.18 4.91 8.02
C LEU A 191 15.40 3.80 9.05
N LYS A 192 15.57 2.53 8.64
CA LYS A 192 15.89 1.42 9.57
C LYS A 192 17.29 1.56 10.16
N SER A 193 18.25 2.07 9.40
CA SER A 193 19.62 2.23 9.88
C SER A 193 19.79 3.47 10.78
N SER A 194 20.48 3.31 11.92
CA SER A 194 20.68 4.41 12.89
C SER A 194 21.41 5.63 12.28
N GLN A 195 22.46 5.37 11.50
CA GLN A 195 23.28 6.43 10.91
C GLN A 195 22.54 7.22 9.82
N HIS A 196 21.79 6.56 8.93
CA HIS A 196 21.08 7.29 7.87
C HIS A 196 19.80 7.97 8.37
N ARG A 197 19.17 7.43 9.41
CA ARG A 197 18.06 8.06 10.12
C ARG A 197 18.48 9.40 10.76
N GLY A 198 19.65 9.47 11.39
CA GLY A 198 20.22 10.72 11.91
C GLY A 198 20.39 11.76 10.80
N LYS A 199 21.02 11.38 9.69
CA LYS A 199 21.18 12.26 8.52
C LYS A 199 19.85 12.73 7.91
N TRP A 200 18.82 11.87 7.91
CA TRP A 200 17.49 12.25 7.44
C TRP A 200 16.81 13.24 8.40
N GLY A 201 16.99 13.08 9.70
CA GLY A 201 16.56 14.04 10.72
C GLY A 201 17.22 15.41 10.52
N GLU A 202 18.55 15.43 10.35
CA GLU A 202 19.32 16.66 10.08
C GLU A 202 18.84 17.35 8.80
N GLN A 203 18.68 16.61 7.70
CA GLN A 203 18.21 17.17 6.43
C GLN A 203 16.75 17.65 6.51
N THR A 204 15.89 16.95 7.25
CA THR A 204 14.50 17.37 7.48
C THR A 204 14.46 18.65 8.29
N LEU A 205 15.31 18.77 9.32
CA LEU A 205 15.43 19.96 10.13
C LEU A 205 15.90 21.16 9.28
N ARG A 206 16.89 20.98 8.40
CA ARG A 206 17.31 22.00 7.42
C ARG A 206 16.15 22.46 6.55
N ASN A 207 15.42 21.52 5.94
CA ASN A 207 14.29 21.85 5.07
C ASN A 207 13.19 22.65 5.79
N VAL A 208 12.91 22.34 7.07
CA VAL A 208 11.93 23.06 7.90
C VAL A 208 12.39 24.49 8.19
N VAL A 209 13.66 24.66 8.53
CA VAL A 209 14.26 25.96 8.86
C VAL A 209 14.35 26.86 7.62
N ASP A 210 14.74 26.30 6.47
CA ASP A 210 14.72 27.00 5.19
C ASP A 210 13.29 27.40 4.79
N SER A 211 12.30 26.52 5.00
CA SER A 211 10.89 26.83 4.75
C SER A 211 10.33 27.89 5.71
N ALA A 212 10.90 28.01 6.91
CA ALA A 212 10.58 29.06 7.86
C ALA A 212 11.22 30.42 7.49
N GLY A 213 11.99 30.48 6.40
CA GLY A 213 12.62 31.69 5.89
C GLY A 213 13.93 32.06 6.61
N MET A 214 14.50 31.14 7.38
CA MET A 214 15.77 31.36 8.09
C MET A 214 16.94 31.08 7.16
N SER A 215 17.99 31.89 7.22
CA SER A 215 19.16 31.73 6.35
C SER A 215 20.32 31.04 7.08
N SER A 216 20.98 30.11 6.40
CA SER A 216 22.22 29.48 6.87
C SER A 216 23.27 30.56 7.20
N LEU A 217 24.03 30.39 8.28
CA LEU A 217 25.07 31.30 8.77
C LEU A 217 24.60 32.65 9.34
N CYS A 218 23.40 33.15 9.02
CA CYS A 218 22.84 34.35 9.67
C CYS A 218 22.04 33.95 10.92
N ASP A 219 21.02 33.11 10.74
CA ASP A 219 20.05 32.78 11.79
C ASP A 219 20.35 31.44 12.47
N TYR A 220 21.02 30.52 11.79
CA TYR A 220 21.38 29.22 12.36
C TYR A 220 22.76 28.71 11.89
N SER A 221 23.29 27.70 12.59
CA SER A 221 24.51 26.97 12.24
C SER A 221 24.35 25.48 12.55
N GLU A 222 24.81 24.64 11.62
CA GLU A 222 24.75 23.18 11.70
C GLU A 222 26.10 22.60 12.15
N GLN A 223 26.08 21.43 12.81
CA GLN A 223 27.27 20.62 13.12
C GLN A 223 28.44 21.40 13.77
N VAL A 224 28.14 22.38 14.63
CA VAL A 224 29.18 23.11 15.35
C VAL A 224 29.74 22.19 16.42
N SER A 225 30.95 21.66 16.20
CA SER A 225 31.67 20.86 17.18
C SER A 225 32.09 21.73 18.35
N THR A 226 31.21 21.83 19.35
CA THR A 226 31.55 22.34 20.68
C THR A 226 31.92 21.15 21.55
N ASP A 227 32.94 21.30 22.38
CA ASP A 227 33.54 20.24 23.20
C ASP A 227 32.47 19.32 23.85
N ASP A 228 32.60 18.01 23.57
CA ASP A 228 31.80 16.87 24.01
C ASP A 228 30.32 16.76 23.62
N THR A 229 29.68 17.78 23.02
CA THR A 229 28.29 17.65 22.51
C THR A 229 28.16 18.25 21.11
N ARG A 230 27.72 17.42 20.15
CA ARG A 230 27.42 17.84 18.78
C ARG A 230 25.91 18.01 18.61
N PRO A 231 25.38 19.23 18.76
CA PRO A 231 23.97 19.47 18.45
C PRO A 231 23.73 19.48 16.93
N ASP A 232 22.55 19.00 16.51
CA ASP A 232 22.15 18.99 15.10
C ASP A 232 22.01 20.41 14.52
N LEU A 233 21.44 21.34 15.28
CA LEU A 233 21.22 22.72 14.85
C LEU A 233 21.30 23.73 16.02
N ILE A 234 21.96 24.87 15.80
CA ILE A 234 21.98 26.00 16.73
C ILE A 234 21.35 27.22 16.05
N VAL A 235 20.27 27.73 16.62
CA VAL A 235 19.61 28.96 16.16
C VAL A 235 20.05 30.14 17.02
N ARG A 236 20.55 31.21 16.40
CA ARG A 236 20.92 32.46 17.07
C ARG A 236 19.70 33.36 17.20
N ILE A 237 19.51 33.92 18.39
CA ILE A 237 18.43 34.88 18.68
C ILE A 237 19.01 36.18 19.26
N PRO A 238 18.27 37.30 19.19
CA PRO A 238 18.74 38.58 19.70
C PRO A 238 19.18 38.50 21.17
N VAL A 239 20.10 39.40 21.55
CA VAL A 239 20.72 39.48 22.89
C VAL A 239 21.75 38.37 23.14
N ASN A 240 22.49 37.95 22.10
CA ASN A 240 23.59 36.97 22.21
C ASN A 240 23.16 35.61 22.80
N ARG A 241 21.88 35.25 22.63
CA ARG A 241 21.30 33.98 23.09
C ARG A 241 21.24 32.99 21.93
N CYS A 242 21.22 31.70 22.26
CA CYS A 242 21.08 30.63 21.28
C CYS A 242 20.07 29.58 21.74
N VAL A 243 19.42 28.93 20.77
CA VAL A 243 18.54 27.77 20.98
C VAL A 243 19.20 26.57 20.32
N ILE A 244 19.39 25.51 21.09
CA ILE A 244 19.95 24.24 20.60
C ILE A 244 18.80 23.31 20.26
N ILE A 245 18.79 22.76 19.05
CA ILE A 245 17.76 21.87 18.54
C ILE A 245 18.42 20.54 18.13
N ASP A 246 17.86 19.44 18.62
CA ASP A 246 18.25 18.06 18.31
C ASP A 246 17.10 17.40 17.55
N SER A 247 17.39 16.79 16.41
CA SER A 247 16.40 16.09 15.60
C SER A 247 16.37 14.61 15.98
N LYS A 248 15.26 14.18 16.60
CA LYS A 248 15.06 12.77 16.90
C LYS A 248 13.98 12.17 16.02
N VAL A 249 14.38 11.23 15.17
CA VAL A 249 13.47 10.47 14.31
C VAL A 249 13.03 9.20 15.05
N PRO A 250 11.72 8.93 15.17
CA PRO A 250 11.23 7.74 15.83
C PRO A 250 11.69 6.46 15.11
N GLU A 251 11.86 5.39 15.87
CA GLU A 251 12.19 4.08 15.32
C GLU A 251 10.98 3.52 14.54
N PHE A 252 11.16 3.29 13.25
CA PHE A 252 10.14 2.68 12.40
C PHE A 252 10.26 1.16 12.48
N ASP A 253 9.59 0.56 13.47
CA ASP A 253 9.33 -0.87 13.49
C ASP A 253 8.03 -1.15 12.73
N VAL A 254 8.13 -1.15 11.39
CA VAL A 254 7.06 -1.66 10.54
C VAL A 254 7.54 -2.99 9.98
N ALA A 255 7.15 -4.05 10.67
CA ALA A 255 7.09 -5.39 10.11
C ALA A 255 5.99 -5.38 9.03
N LEU A 256 6.38 -4.99 7.80
CA LEU A 256 5.61 -5.24 6.57
C LEU A 256 5.74 -6.72 6.19
#